data_AF-A0A8K0QHV7-F1
#
_entry.id   AF-A0A8K0QHV7-F1
#
_cell.length_a   1.000
_cell.length_b   1.000
_cell.length_c   1.000
_cell.angle_alpha   90.00
_cell.angle_beta   90.00
_cell.angle_gamma   90.00
#
_symmetry.space_group_name_H-M   'P 1'
#
loop_
_entity.id
_entity.type
_entity.pdbx_description
1 polymer ?
#
loop_
_entity_poly.entity_id
_entity_poly.type
_entity_poly.pdbx_seq_one_letter_code
_entity_poly.pdbx_strand_id
1 'polypeptide(L)'
;MAESRKMDENFGTREEDWPEVDVDSDTEEGGEAMRRSEAALHATIERSICQRHAQPDHDTIPHALYVKAQNHQDQLTQEERRLLLSRGDIVGKALADPDSLTADETHQILFWPPPDVVRANIQRATGGSLSTPSELFAKGKDAVDRGQLGTMLNDDEIALLARSFHGMDDATFGPAERSRAFGVPGTGQAVELLSKRLGLDVVVFRAAAVHHMQYMAPMFPSLGPAQSLPMPGPVFTTPQGQLGNRQQPHDIIRAMVSLSEQHELGNVTDEEVVARNRDYLAALQAASSLSGRPAPTLLTSPWPATPPILPTDRFGSGPWPPTAQPRSPINVFHNDMHLSGYDVEPGWSALSEDQKEAYRARSETFRREAWAEHERALADGTSPFVFPSRQT
;
A
#
# COMPACT_ATOMS: atom_id res chain seq x y z
N MET A 1 -52.29 10.78 -24.69
CA MET A 1 -51.46 11.99 -24.48
C MET A 1 -50.95 11.91 -23.06
N ALA A 2 -49.67 11.62 -22.87
CA ALA A 2 -49.05 11.55 -21.54
C ALA A 2 -48.44 12.92 -21.25
N GLU A 3 -49.02 13.65 -20.31
CA GLU A 3 -48.44 14.89 -19.79
C GLU A 3 -47.19 14.55 -18.99
N SER A 4 -46.04 15.01 -19.49
CA SER A 4 -44.77 14.96 -18.77
C SER A 4 -44.85 16.00 -17.65
N ARG A 5 -45.14 15.52 -16.44
CA ARG A 5 -45.24 16.35 -15.23
C ARG A 5 -43.83 16.85 -14.90
N LYS A 6 -43.50 18.07 -15.31
CA LYS A 6 -42.28 18.77 -14.88
C LYS A 6 -42.29 18.81 -13.35
N MET A 7 -41.38 18.07 -12.72
CA MET A 7 -41.10 18.23 -11.30
C MET A 7 -40.46 19.61 -11.09
N ASP A 8 -40.97 20.32 -10.09
CA ASP A 8 -40.54 21.66 -9.72
C ASP A 8 -39.12 21.62 -9.15
N GLU A 9 -38.19 22.41 -9.69
CA GLU A 9 -36.75 22.36 -9.37
C GLU A 9 -36.43 22.72 -7.89
N ASN A 10 -37.42 23.23 -7.16
CA ASN A 10 -37.29 23.63 -5.76
C ASN A 10 -37.83 22.64 -4.72
N PHE A 11 -38.38 21.50 -5.13
CA PHE A 11 -38.93 20.50 -4.19
C PHE A 11 -37.80 19.87 -3.32
N GLY A 12 -37.97 19.84 -2.00
CA GLY A 12 -37.00 19.23 -1.06
C GLY A 12 -35.82 20.13 -0.71
N THR A 13 -36.04 21.44 -0.59
CA THR A 13 -35.01 22.42 -0.17
C THR A 13 -35.31 23.06 1.17
N ARG A 14 -36.55 22.99 1.65
CA ARG A 14 -36.98 23.52 2.94
C ARG A 14 -37.31 22.40 3.92
N GLU A 15 -37.13 22.66 5.22
CA GLU A 15 -37.51 21.74 6.30
C GLU A 15 -39.02 21.42 6.26
N GLU A 16 -39.81 22.36 5.75
CA GLU A 16 -41.26 22.26 5.51
C GLU A 16 -41.64 21.28 4.37
N ASP A 17 -40.69 20.86 3.53
CA ASP A 17 -40.93 19.90 2.43
C ASP A 17 -40.87 18.43 2.92
N TRP A 18 -40.45 18.21 4.17
CA TRP A 18 -40.39 16.88 4.78
C TRP A 18 -41.72 16.59 5.49
N PRO A 19 -42.40 15.47 5.16
CA PRO A 19 -43.68 15.17 5.79
C PRO A 19 -43.49 14.88 7.29
N GLU A 20 -44.44 15.36 8.11
CA GLU A 20 -44.56 14.95 9.50
C GLU A 20 -44.81 13.43 9.57
N VAL A 21 -44.02 12.74 10.40
CA VAL A 21 -43.90 11.27 10.41
C VAL A 21 -45.14 10.56 10.98
N ASP A 22 -46.16 11.30 11.41
CA ASP A 22 -47.31 10.76 12.15
C ASP A 22 -48.56 10.49 11.30
N VAL A 23 -48.45 10.47 9.96
CA VAL A 23 -49.59 10.14 9.08
C VAL A 23 -49.74 8.63 8.92
N ASP A 24 -50.90 8.11 9.28
CA ASP A 24 -51.24 6.68 9.26
C ASP A 24 -51.09 6.10 7.84
N SER A 25 -50.15 5.17 7.67
CA SER A 25 -49.69 4.67 6.36
C SER A 25 -50.74 3.90 5.56
N ASP A 26 -51.82 3.49 6.21
CA ASP A 26 -52.94 2.75 5.60
C ASP A 26 -53.98 3.67 4.93
N THR A 27 -53.80 4.99 5.05
CA THR A 27 -54.65 5.98 4.38
C THR A 27 -54.09 6.36 3.02
N GLU A 28 -54.97 6.76 2.09
CA GLU A 28 -54.56 7.28 0.78
C GLU A 28 -53.63 8.49 0.93
N GLU A 29 -53.84 9.30 1.97
CA GLU A 29 -53.00 10.44 2.35
C GLU A 29 -51.61 10.00 2.83
N GLY A 30 -51.51 8.94 3.64
CA GLY A 30 -50.25 8.32 4.06
C GLY A 30 -49.47 7.72 2.87
N GLY A 31 -50.16 7.05 1.95
CA GLY A 31 -49.56 6.52 0.72
C GLY A 31 -49.02 7.62 -0.22
N GLU A 32 -49.65 8.80 -0.23
CA GLU A 32 -49.14 9.97 -0.94
C GLU A 32 -47.97 10.66 -0.23
N ALA A 33 -48.01 10.74 1.09
CA ALA A 33 -46.91 11.27 1.90
C ALA A 33 -45.64 10.45 1.71
N MET A 34 -45.74 9.11 1.70
CA MET A 34 -44.61 8.21 1.48
C MET A 34 -44.00 8.36 0.08
N ARG A 35 -44.84 8.49 -0.97
CA ARG A 35 -44.34 8.78 -2.33
C ARG A 35 -43.63 10.13 -2.43
N ARG A 36 -44.10 11.15 -1.69
CA ARG A 36 -43.43 12.46 -1.61
C ARG A 36 -42.09 12.37 -0.88
N SER A 37 -42.00 11.62 0.23
CA SER A 37 -40.74 11.44 0.94
C SER A 37 -39.72 10.66 0.13
N GLU A 38 -40.15 9.62 -0.60
CA GLU A 38 -39.27 8.84 -1.47
C GLU A 38 -38.74 9.70 -2.62
N ALA A 39 -39.59 10.51 -3.26
CA ALA A 39 -39.18 11.45 -4.28
C ALA A 39 -38.20 12.53 -3.75
N ALA A 40 -38.44 13.07 -2.55
CA ALA A 40 -37.54 14.04 -1.91
C ALA A 40 -36.18 13.42 -1.56
N LEU A 41 -36.17 12.17 -1.09
CA LEU A 41 -34.95 11.41 -0.81
C LEU A 41 -34.16 11.17 -2.11
N HIS A 42 -34.82 10.69 -3.16
CA HIS A 42 -34.20 10.50 -4.47
C HIS A 42 -33.62 11.80 -5.02
N ALA A 43 -34.38 12.90 -4.96
CA ALA A 43 -33.90 14.22 -5.38
C ALA A 43 -32.68 14.69 -4.57
N THR A 44 -32.64 14.40 -3.26
CA THR A 44 -31.49 14.72 -2.39
C THR A 44 -30.26 13.89 -2.75
N ILE A 45 -30.44 12.59 -3.02
CA ILE A 45 -29.36 11.69 -3.45
C ILE A 45 -28.82 12.14 -4.81
N GLU A 46 -29.69 12.39 -5.79
CA GLU A 46 -29.30 12.88 -7.12
C GLU A 46 -28.58 14.22 -7.03
N ARG A 47 -29.06 15.15 -6.18
CA ARG A 47 -28.37 16.43 -5.95
C ARG A 47 -27.00 16.25 -5.31
N SER A 48 -26.84 15.30 -4.38
CA SER A 48 -25.53 14.96 -3.78
C SER A 48 -24.57 14.33 -4.81
N ILE A 49 -25.09 13.50 -5.71
CA ILE A 49 -24.34 12.90 -6.82
C ILE A 49 -23.94 13.99 -7.81
N CYS A 50 -24.86 14.83 -8.24
CA CYS A 50 -24.60 15.97 -9.13
C CYS A 50 -23.65 16.99 -8.50
N GLN A 51 -23.74 17.28 -7.19
CA GLN A 51 -22.76 18.14 -6.49
C GLN A 51 -21.37 17.51 -6.45
N ARG A 52 -21.28 16.18 -6.27
CA ARG A 52 -19.99 15.45 -6.36
C ARG A 52 -19.42 15.46 -7.77
N HIS A 53 -20.26 15.40 -8.81
CA HIS A 53 -19.84 15.47 -10.21
C HIS A 53 -19.68 16.90 -10.74
N ALA A 54 -20.23 17.90 -10.06
CA ALA A 54 -20.05 19.33 -10.32
C ALA A 54 -18.92 19.96 -9.48
N GLN A 55 -18.28 19.18 -8.60
CA GLN A 55 -16.91 19.49 -8.21
C GLN A 55 -16.11 19.50 -9.52
N PRO A 56 -15.42 20.60 -9.86
CA PRO A 56 -14.62 20.65 -11.07
C PRO A 56 -13.71 19.42 -11.07
N ASP A 57 -13.54 18.77 -12.23
CA ASP A 57 -12.43 17.84 -12.45
C ASP A 57 -11.20 18.51 -11.85
N HIS A 58 -10.81 18.11 -10.64
CA HIS A 58 -9.64 18.69 -10.00
C HIS A 58 -8.51 18.29 -10.91
N ASP A 59 -8.01 19.26 -11.68
CA ASP A 59 -6.78 19.16 -12.44
C ASP A 59 -5.82 18.34 -11.60
N THR A 60 -5.56 17.12 -12.06
CA THR A 60 -4.81 16.13 -11.29
C THR A 60 -3.49 16.80 -10.93
N ILE A 61 -3.25 17.01 -9.62
CA ILE A 61 -2.08 17.73 -9.14
C ILE A 61 -0.85 17.13 -9.86
N PRO A 62 -0.14 17.93 -10.68
CA PRO A 62 0.92 17.38 -11.51
C PRO A 62 1.99 16.71 -10.66
N HIS A 63 2.48 15.53 -11.08
CA HIS A 63 3.48 14.81 -10.31
C HIS A 63 4.74 15.65 -10.02
N ALA A 64 5.14 16.48 -10.99
CA ALA A 64 6.26 17.42 -10.84
C ALA A 64 6.08 18.39 -9.66
N LEU A 65 4.83 18.75 -9.31
CA LEU A 65 4.56 19.61 -8.16
C LEU A 65 4.81 18.88 -6.84
N TYR A 66 4.52 17.58 -6.75
CA TYR A 66 4.88 16.79 -5.56
C TYR A 66 6.39 16.70 -5.37
N VAL A 67 7.14 16.48 -6.46
CA VAL A 67 8.61 16.44 -6.44
C VAL A 67 9.20 17.80 -6.07
N LYS A 68 8.65 18.89 -6.63
CA LYS A 68 9.04 20.25 -6.27
C LYS A 68 8.76 20.54 -4.80
N ALA A 69 7.58 20.16 -4.29
CA ALA A 69 7.23 20.33 -2.89
C ALA A 69 8.15 19.55 -1.95
N GLN A 70 8.62 18.37 -2.35
CA GLN A 70 9.59 17.60 -1.58
C GLN A 70 10.97 18.26 -1.51
N ASN A 71 11.48 18.76 -2.65
CA ASN A 71 12.88 19.20 -2.77
C ASN A 71 13.09 20.71 -2.58
N HIS A 72 12.07 21.52 -2.85
CA HIS A 72 12.17 22.98 -2.97
C HIS A 72 10.95 23.67 -2.32
N GLN A 73 10.70 23.39 -1.03
CA GLN A 73 9.60 23.98 -0.26
C GLN A 73 9.58 25.51 -0.29
N ASP A 74 10.75 26.14 -0.30
CA ASP A 74 10.95 27.59 -0.34
C ASP A 74 10.57 28.21 -1.70
N GLN A 75 10.52 27.41 -2.76
CA GLN A 75 10.23 27.87 -4.13
C GLN A 75 8.77 27.61 -4.56
N LEU A 76 7.92 27.11 -3.66
CA LEU A 76 6.50 26.92 -3.93
C LEU A 76 5.76 28.27 -3.95
N THR A 77 5.05 28.55 -5.04
CA THR A 77 4.17 29.73 -5.13
C THR A 77 2.90 29.54 -4.29
N GLN A 78 2.16 30.63 -4.06
CA GLN A 78 0.92 30.57 -3.28
C GLN A 78 -0.17 29.74 -4.00
N GLU A 79 -0.21 29.80 -5.33
CA GLU A 79 -1.11 29.01 -6.17
C GLU A 79 -0.77 27.52 -6.09
N GLU A 80 0.51 27.18 -6.16
CA GLU A 80 1.01 25.81 -6.00
C GLU A 80 0.66 25.24 -4.62
N ARG A 81 0.84 26.03 -3.55
CA ARG A 81 0.41 25.64 -2.19
C ARG A 81 -1.10 25.44 -2.11
N ARG A 82 -1.90 26.34 -2.71
CA ARG A 82 -3.37 26.19 -2.76
C ARG A 82 -3.80 24.94 -3.51
N LEU A 83 -3.11 24.60 -4.59
CA LEU A 83 -3.37 23.39 -5.37
C LEU A 83 -3.01 22.11 -4.58
N LEU A 84 -1.93 22.11 -3.81
CA LEU A 84 -1.61 21.02 -2.89
C LEU A 84 -2.64 20.90 -1.76
N LEU A 85 -3.10 22.04 -1.21
CA LEU A 85 -4.15 22.08 -0.20
C LEU A 85 -5.53 21.67 -0.72
N SER A 86 -5.84 21.92 -2.00
CA SER A 86 -7.13 21.53 -2.59
C SER A 86 -7.34 20.02 -2.65
N ARG A 87 -6.27 19.24 -2.43
CA ARG A 87 -6.36 17.80 -2.19
C ARG A 87 -7.18 17.43 -0.95
N GLY A 88 -7.21 18.28 0.06
CA GLY A 88 -8.07 18.13 1.24
C GLY A 88 -7.65 17.06 2.25
N ASP A 89 -6.44 16.52 2.16
CA ASP A 89 -5.90 15.53 3.10
C ASP A 89 -4.58 16.00 3.76
N ILE A 90 -4.11 15.21 4.74
CA ILE A 90 -2.86 15.51 5.48
C ILE A 90 -1.62 15.47 4.58
N VAL A 91 -1.65 14.71 3.48
CA VAL A 91 -0.55 14.63 2.50
C VAL A 91 -0.43 15.95 1.74
N GLY A 92 -1.56 16.48 1.25
CA GLY A 92 -1.62 17.80 0.63
C GLY A 92 -1.18 18.90 1.58
N LYS A 93 -1.63 18.86 2.83
CA LYS A 93 -1.19 19.79 3.89
C LYS A 93 0.32 19.73 4.12
N ALA A 94 0.89 18.54 4.26
CA ALA A 94 2.32 18.35 4.50
C ALA A 94 3.20 18.85 3.36
N LEU A 95 2.76 18.64 2.12
CA LEU A 95 3.47 19.12 0.93
C LEU A 95 3.25 20.62 0.71
N ALA A 96 2.13 21.18 1.15
CA ALA A 96 1.85 22.60 1.00
C ALA A 96 2.50 23.46 2.08
N ASP A 97 2.56 23.00 3.32
CA ASP A 97 3.15 23.71 4.46
C ASP A 97 3.48 22.71 5.59
N PRO A 98 4.67 22.10 5.59
CA PRO A 98 5.02 21.07 6.57
C PRO A 98 5.08 21.59 8.01
N ASP A 99 5.30 22.89 8.21
CA ASP A 99 5.38 23.50 9.55
C ASP A 99 3.99 23.73 10.17
N SER A 100 2.92 23.60 9.37
CA SER A 100 1.53 23.67 9.85
C SER A 100 1.02 22.36 10.46
N LEU A 101 1.80 21.28 10.39
CA LEU A 101 1.42 19.97 10.88
C LEU A 101 1.50 19.89 12.40
N THR A 102 0.51 19.26 13.00
CA THR A 102 0.56 18.80 14.40
C THR A 102 1.45 17.56 14.53
N ALA A 103 1.81 17.22 15.77
CA ALA A 103 2.58 16.00 16.03
C ALA A 103 1.82 14.74 15.58
N ASP A 104 0.50 14.68 15.81
CA ASP A 104 -0.35 13.56 15.40
C ASP A 104 -0.41 13.42 13.87
N GLU A 105 -0.57 14.53 13.14
CA GLU A 105 -0.57 14.52 11.67
C GLU A 105 0.80 14.08 11.12
N THR A 106 1.89 14.53 11.73
CA THR A 106 3.25 14.11 11.37
C THR A 106 3.41 12.59 11.53
N HIS A 107 2.93 12.04 12.65
CA HIS A 107 2.97 10.61 12.92
C HIS A 107 2.11 9.81 11.95
N GLN A 108 0.91 10.31 11.61
CA GLN A 108 0.04 9.66 10.62
C GLN A 108 0.71 9.57 9.24
N ILE A 109 1.36 10.64 8.78
CA ILE A 109 2.06 10.64 7.49
C ILE A 109 3.24 9.66 7.51
N LEU A 110 3.99 9.61 8.60
CA LEU A 110 5.13 8.70 8.75
C LEU A 110 4.72 7.26 9.05
N PHE A 111 3.41 6.97 9.11
CA PHE A 111 2.86 5.69 9.50
C PHE A 111 3.41 5.23 10.85
N TRP A 112 3.37 6.12 11.83
CA TRP A 112 3.72 5.88 13.22
C TRP A 112 2.46 5.86 14.08
N PRO A 113 2.47 5.12 15.20
CA PRO A 113 1.44 5.26 16.23
C PRO A 113 1.37 6.70 16.78
N PRO A 114 0.33 7.02 17.57
CA PRO A 114 0.26 8.30 18.29
C PRO A 114 1.53 8.61 19.11
N PRO A 115 1.89 9.89 19.30
CA PRO A 115 3.17 10.29 19.91
C PRO A 115 3.46 9.73 21.30
N ASP A 116 2.43 9.60 22.13
CA ASP A 116 2.52 8.99 23.46
C ASP A 116 2.80 7.48 23.39
N VAL A 117 2.17 6.78 22.45
CA VAL A 117 2.40 5.36 22.19
C VAL A 117 3.81 5.12 21.67
N VAL A 118 4.27 5.94 20.72
CA VAL A 118 5.65 5.88 20.19
C VAL A 118 6.66 6.09 21.31
N ARG A 119 6.48 7.13 22.15
CA ARG A 119 7.34 7.39 23.29
C ARG A 119 7.38 6.19 24.24
N ALA A 120 6.23 5.64 24.60
CA ALA A 120 6.13 4.50 25.50
C ALA A 120 6.84 3.25 24.92
N ASN A 121 6.69 3.00 23.62
CA ASN A 121 7.36 1.89 22.95
C ASN A 121 8.89 2.07 22.91
N ILE A 122 9.38 3.28 22.62
CA ILE A 122 10.82 3.59 22.63
C ILE A 122 11.39 3.43 24.03
N GLN A 123 10.73 4.00 25.05
CA GLN A 123 11.18 3.86 26.44
C GLN A 123 11.22 2.38 26.87
N ARG A 124 10.23 1.59 26.46
CA ARG A 124 10.21 0.15 26.74
C ARG A 124 11.39 -0.57 26.10
N ALA A 125 11.64 -0.36 24.80
CA ALA A 125 12.70 -1.03 24.04
C ALA A 125 14.13 -0.60 24.47
N THR A 126 14.27 0.63 24.96
CA THR A 126 15.57 1.23 25.31
C THR A 126 15.85 1.22 26.81
N GLY A 127 14.97 0.60 27.62
CA GLY A 127 15.05 0.64 29.08
C GLY A 127 14.96 2.06 29.67
N GLY A 128 14.30 2.97 28.95
CA GLY A 128 14.13 4.37 29.31
C GLY A 128 15.32 5.28 28.98
N SER A 129 16.36 4.76 28.31
CA SER A 129 17.53 5.57 27.94
C SER A 129 17.24 6.58 26.84
N LEU A 130 16.30 6.28 25.93
CA LEU A 130 15.81 7.20 24.90
C LEU A 130 14.29 7.36 25.02
N SER A 131 13.76 8.44 24.43
CA SER A 131 12.33 8.74 24.50
C SER A 131 11.73 9.28 23.20
N THR A 132 12.56 9.61 22.21
CA THR A 132 12.11 10.21 20.95
C THR A 132 12.55 9.40 19.73
N PRO A 133 11.79 9.46 18.62
CA PRO A 133 12.19 8.84 17.35
C PRO A 133 13.56 9.30 16.85
N SER A 134 13.83 10.62 16.87
CA SER A 134 15.09 11.19 16.38
C SER A 134 16.30 10.69 17.16
N GLU A 135 16.19 10.50 18.47
CA GLU A 135 17.26 9.89 19.28
C GLU A 135 17.56 8.45 18.85
N LEU A 136 16.52 7.63 18.65
CA LEU A 136 16.70 6.23 18.24
C LEU A 136 17.24 6.14 16.80
N PHE A 137 16.78 6.99 15.90
CA PHE A 137 17.32 7.08 14.54
C PHE A 137 18.79 7.55 14.53
N ALA A 138 19.16 8.52 15.36
CA ALA A 138 20.54 8.97 15.48
C ALA A 138 21.46 7.84 15.99
N LYS A 139 21.01 7.08 17.00
CA LYS A 139 21.72 5.89 17.48
C LYS A 139 21.83 4.83 16.38
N GLY A 140 20.74 4.58 15.64
CA GLY A 140 20.71 3.68 14.50
C GLY A 140 21.67 4.09 13.39
N LYS A 141 21.75 5.39 13.08
CA LYS A 141 22.67 5.96 12.08
C LYS A 141 24.12 5.73 12.46
N ASP A 142 24.52 6.10 13.68
CA ASP A 142 25.88 5.85 14.17
C ASP A 142 26.25 4.36 14.12
N ALA A 143 25.28 3.48 14.41
CA ALA A 143 25.48 2.04 14.32
C ALA A 143 25.60 1.52 12.88
N VAL A 144 24.84 2.06 11.94
CA VAL A 144 24.96 1.73 10.50
C VAL A 144 26.28 2.23 9.93
N ASP A 145 26.65 3.48 10.21
CA ASP A 145 27.89 4.10 9.72
C ASP A 145 29.13 3.32 10.17
N ARG A 146 29.06 2.70 11.35
CA ARG A 146 30.12 1.83 11.90
C ARG A 146 30.02 0.37 11.47
N GLY A 147 28.96 -0.03 10.76
CA GLY A 147 28.69 -1.43 10.40
C GLY A 147 28.42 -2.33 11.62
N GLN A 148 27.86 -1.76 12.69
CA GLN A 148 27.74 -2.36 14.02
C GLN A 148 26.29 -2.38 14.55
N LEU A 149 25.31 -2.42 13.65
CA LEU A 149 23.88 -2.35 13.99
C LEU A 149 23.47 -3.33 15.10
N GLY A 150 23.74 -4.63 14.92
CA GLY A 150 23.37 -5.68 15.90
C GLY A 150 24.20 -5.70 17.19
N THR A 151 25.27 -4.90 17.27
CA THR A 151 26.07 -4.76 18.50
C THR A 151 25.73 -3.51 19.29
N MET A 152 25.30 -2.43 18.62
CA MET A 152 25.01 -1.15 19.26
C MET A 152 23.51 -0.98 19.58
N LEU A 153 22.64 -1.63 18.81
CA LEU A 153 21.21 -1.69 19.09
C LEU A 153 20.84 -3.09 19.56
N ASN A 154 19.92 -3.16 20.50
CA ASN A 154 19.34 -4.43 20.93
C ASN A 154 18.24 -4.89 19.96
N ASP A 155 17.81 -6.16 20.09
CA ASP A 155 16.81 -6.75 19.18
C ASP A 155 15.47 -6.00 19.19
N ASP A 156 15.04 -5.48 20.35
CA ASP A 156 13.80 -4.71 20.48
C ASP A 156 13.90 -3.35 19.78
N GLU A 157 15.04 -2.66 19.91
CA GLU A 157 15.31 -1.39 19.22
C GLU A 157 15.32 -1.57 17.69
N ILE A 158 15.96 -2.65 17.20
CA ILE A 158 15.99 -2.98 15.77
C ILE A 158 14.59 -3.32 15.26
N ALA A 159 13.84 -4.17 15.99
CA ALA A 159 12.47 -4.52 15.65
C ALA A 159 11.56 -3.28 15.62
N LEU A 160 11.73 -2.38 16.59
CA LEU A 160 10.96 -1.14 16.68
C LEU A 160 11.24 -0.21 15.49
N LEU A 161 12.50 -0.05 15.07
CA LEU A 161 12.86 0.69 13.86
C LEU A 161 12.25 0.05 12.60
N ALA A 162 12.38 -1.28 12.45
CA ALA A 162 11.85 -2.03 11.31
C ALA A 162 10.32 -1.93 11.17
N ARG A 163 9.61 -1.82 12.29
CA ARG A 163 8.14 -1.70 12.37
C ARG A 163 7.66 -0.25 12.48
N SER A 164 8.56 0.71 12.32
CA SER A 164 8.27 2.15 12.46
C SER A 164 7.51 2.48 13.75
N PHE A 165 8.06 2.03 14.87
CA PHE A 165 7.58 2.28 16.24
C PHE A 165 6.29 1.59 16.67
N HIS A 166 5.71 0.74 15.84
CA HIS A 166 4.63 -0.13 16.27
C HIS A 166 5.16 -1.24 17.18
N GLY A 167 4.35 -1.60 18.18
CA GLY A 167 4.64 -2.76 19.03
C GLY A 167 4.61 -4.07 18.23
N MET A 168 5.15 -5.13 18.82
CA MET A 168 5.08 -6.48 18.23
C MET A 168 3.62 -6.97 18.14
N ASP A 169 2.82 -6.66 19.16
CA ASP A 169 1.40 -7.06 19.26
C ASP A 169 0.44 -6.07 18.60
N ASP A 170 0.97 -5.06 17.90
CA ASP A 170 0.14 -4.02 17.30
C ASP A 170 -0.52 -4.53 16.02
N ALA A 171 -1.81 -4.85 16.13
CA ALA A 171 -2.63 -5.33 15.02
C ALA A 171 -2.89 -4.26 13.95
N THR A 172 -2.65 -2.98 14.25
CA THR A 172 -2.79 -1.90 13.28
C THR A 172 -1.60 -1.80 12.33
N PHE A 173 -0.48 -2.48 12.65
CA PHE A 173 0.68 -2.54 11.77
C PHE A 173 0.48 -3.59 10.66
N GLY A 174 0.02 -3.14 9.50
CA GLY A 174 -0.06 -3.94 8.28
C GLY A 174 0.96 -3.51 7.21
N PRO A 175 1.96 -4.33 6.85
CA PRO A 175 2.83 -4.05 5.71
C PRO A 175 2.07 -3.80 4.40
N ALA A 176 0.93 -4.49 4.23
CA ALA A 176 0.03 -4.32 3.09
C ALA A 176 -0.69 -2.97 3.09
N GLU A 177 -1.14 -2.49 4.25
CA GLU A 177 -1.81 -1.19 4.37
C GLU A 177 -0.84 -0.04 4.09
N ARG A 178 0.37 -0.13 4.62
CA ARG A 178 1.44 0.81 4.29
C ARG A 178 1.75 0.82 2.79
N SER A 179 1.86 -0.35 2.17
CA SER A 179 2.09 -0.46 0.73
C SER A 179 0.95 0.17 -0.09
N ARG A 180 -0.31 0.01 0.34
CA ARG A 180 -1.46 0.70 -0.28
C ARG A 180 -1.39 2.20 -0.11
N ALA A 181 -1.00 2.70 1.06
CA ALA A 181 -0.89 4.14 1.32
C ALA A 181 0.19 4.81 0.45
N PHE A 182 1.32 4.14 0.19
CA PHE A 182 2.33 4.60 -0.77
C PHE A 182 1.85 4.61 -2.23
N GLY A 183 0.79 3.86 -2.55
CA GLY A 183 0.14 3.92 -3.86
C GLY A 183 -0.65 5.22 -4.09
N VAL A 184 -0.93 5.98 -3.03
CA VAL A 184 -1.59 7.28 -3.15
C VAL A 184 -0.55 8.32 -3.61
N PRO A 185 -0.82 9.11 -4.67
CA PRO A 185 0.12 10.12 -5.17
C PRO A 185 0.60 11.07 -4.08
N GLY A 186 1.85 11.52 -4.10
CA GLY A 186 2.38 12.49 -3.13
C GLY A 186 2.71 11.92 -1.75
N THR A 187 2.20 10.74 -1.37
CA THR A 187 2.47 10.15 -0.04
C THR A 187 3.96 9.88 0.16
N GLY A 188 4.64 9.30 -0.84
CA GLY A 188 6.08 9.05 -0.76
C GLY A 188 6.89 10.35 -0.60
N GLN A 189 6.51 11.38 -1.36
CA GLN A 189 7.12 12.71 -1.30
C GLN A 189 6.93 13.36 0.09
N ALA A 190 5.74 13.24 0.67
CA ALA A 190 5.44 13.77 2.00
C ALA A 190 6.23 13.04 3.09
N VAL A 191 6.28 11.71 3.04
CA VAL A 191 7.08 10.89 3.97
C VAL A 191 8.54 11.27 3.90
N GLU A 192 9.11 11.39 2.69
CA GLU A 192 10.52 11.71 2.53
C GLU A 192 10.84 13.15 2.97
N LEU A 193 9.97 14.12 2.63
CA LEU A 193 10.08 15.51 3.10
C LEU A 193 10.13 15.58 4.63
N LEU A 194 9.17 14.93 5.32
CA LEU A 194 9.13 14.94 6.78
C LEU A 194 10.29 14.16 7.39
N SER A 195 10.70 13.04 6.78
CA SER A 195 11.86 12.27 7.23
C SER A 195 13.13 13.12 7.20
N LYS A 196 13.39 13.83 6.10
CA LYS A 196 14.52 14.76 5.97
C LYS A 196 14.47 15.86 7.02
N ARG A 197 13.32 16.50 7.23
CA ARG A 197 13.15 17.58 8.22
C ARG A 197 13.40 17.12 9.66
N LEU A 198 13.01 15.88 9.98
CA LEU A 198 13.19 15.29 11.30
C LEU A 198 14.56 14.62 11.50
N GLY A 199 15.43 14.66 10.49
CA GLY A 199 16.75 14.03 10.52
C GLY A 199 16.69 12.49 10.52
N LEU A 200 15.62 11.92 9.98
CA LEU A 200 15.40 10.46 9.94
C LEU A 200 16.08 9.91 8.68
N ASP A 201 17.08 9.08 8.90
CA ASP A 201 17.83 8.47 7.82
C ASP A 201 17.14 7.19 7.33
N VAL A 202 16.70 7.20 6.06
CA VAL A 202 16.01 6.06 5.43
C VAL A 202 16.90 4.82 5.38
N VAL A 203 18.24 4.99 5.36
CA VAL A 203 19.18 3.87 5.40
C VAL A 203 19.06 3.10 6.71
N VAL A 204 18.85 3.80 7.84
CA VAL A 204 18.66 3.16 9.16
C VAL A 204 17.42 2.28 9.17
N PHE A 205 16.30 2.79 8.64
CA PHE A 205 15.07 2.00 8.52
C PHE A 205 15.28 0.73 7.68
N ARG A 206 15.93 0.85 6.52
CA ARG A 206 16.20 -0.30 5.64
C ARG A 206 17.14 -1.31 6.29
N ALA A 207 18.21 -0.86 6.92
CA ALA A 207 19.15 -1.72 7.61
C ALA A 207 18.47 -2.50 8.75
N ALA A 208 17.65 -1.82 9.55
CA ALA A 208 16.85 -2.46 10.60
C ALA A 208 15.85 -3.46 10.03
N ALA A 209 15.13 -3.13 8.96
CA ALA A 209 14.18 -4.03 8.32
C ALA A 209 14.85 -5.30 7.78
N VAL A 210 15.99 -5.17 7.10
CA VAL A 210 16.76 -6.32 6.60
C VAL A 210 17.27 -7.19 7.74
N HIS A 211 17.86 -6.57 8.77
CA HIS A 211 18.34 -7.29 9.95
C HIS A 211 17.20 -8.05 10.66
N HIS A 212 16.06 -7.39 10.85
CA HIS A 212 14.89 -7.99 11.48
C HIS A 212 14.33 -9.17 10.67
N MET A 213 14.26 -9.06 9.34
CA MET A 213 13.84 -10.16 8.47
C MET A 213 14.81 -11.35 8.54
N GLN A 214 16.11 -11.11 8.56
CA GLN A 214 17.12 -12.17 8.68
C GLN A 214 17.01 -12.91 10.02
N TYR A 215 16.68 -12.20 11.10
CA TYR A 215 16.53 -12.78 12.43
C TYR A 215 15.21 -13.54 12.62
N MET A 216 14.16 -13.15 11.89
CA MET A 216 12.85 -13.83 11.92
C MET A 216 12.77 -15.04 10.96
N ALA A 217 13.62 -15.10 9.93
CA ALA A 217 13.68 -16.21 8.98
C ALA A 217 13.90 -17.63 9.60
N PRO A 218 14.78 -17.83 10.61
CA PRO A 218 15.01 -19.16 11.19
C PRO A 218 13.86 -19.69 12.07
N MET A 219 12.81 -18.91 12.37
CA MET A 219 11.65 -19.39 13.12
C MET A 219 10.61 -20.14 12.28
N PHE A 220 10.81 -20.23 10.95
CA PHE A 220 10.06 -21.17 10.12
C PHE A 220 10.81 -22.50 10.06
N PRO A 221 10.25 -23.61 10.58
CA PRO A 221 10.94 -24.89 10.59
C PRO A 221 11.24 -25.32 9.16
N SER A 222 12.53 -25.41 8.84
CA SER A 222 13.02 -26.06 7.62
C SER A 222 12.49 -27.49 7.59
N LEU A 223 11.66 -27.83 6.60
CA LEU A 223 11.38 -29.22 6.26
C LEU A 223 12.72 -29.91 5.94
N GLY A 224 13.00 -31.01 6.64
CA GLY A 224 14.31 -31.64 6.75
C GLY A 224 14.95 -32.18 5.46
N PRO A 225 16.21 -32.65 5.54
CA PRO A 225 17.04 -32.94 4.37
C PRO A 225 16.68 -34.29 3.76
N ALA A 226 16.11 -34.29 2.56
CA ALA A 226 16.04 -35.48 1.72
C ALA A 226 17.38 -35.71 1.02
N GLN A 227 17.86 -36.95 1.12
CA GLN A 227 19.18 -37.41 0.72
C GLN A 227 19.47 -37.24 -0.78
N SER A 228 20.68 -36.79 -1.07
CA SER A 228 21.29 -36.63 -2.38
C SER A 228 21.63 -37.97 -3.05
N LEU A 229 21.25 -38.14 -4.33
CA LEU A 229 21.79 -39.16 -5.24
C LEU A 229 22.76 -38.49 -6.24
N PRO A 230 23.94 -39.08 -6.52
CA PRO A 230 24.90 -38.51 -7.47
C PRO A 230 24.58 -38.99 -8.89
N MET A 231 24.69 -38.09 -9.88
CA MET A 231 24.83 -38.48 -11.29
C MET A 231 25.98 -37.70 -11.95
N PRO A 232 26.69 -38.32 -12.91
CA PRO A 232 27.96 -37.82 -13.43
C PRO A 232 27.73 -36.82 -14.57
N GLY A 233 28.49 -35.73 -14.56
CA GLY A 233 28.42 -34.70 -15.61
C GLY A 233 29.27 -35.03 -16.85
N PRO A 234 29.03 -34.33 -17.97
CA PRO A 234 30.02 -34.18 -19.02
C PRO A 234 30.68 -32.80 -18.97
N VAL A 235 31.98 -32.81 -19.19
CA VAL A 235 32.91 -31.68 -19.27
C VAL A 235 32.68 -30.90 -20.57
N PHE A 236 32.52 -29.58 -20.50
CA PHE A 236 32.88 -28.67 -21.58
C PHE A 236 33.39 -27.33 -21.02
N THR A 237 34.48 -26.84 -21.61
CA THR A 237 35.24 -25.65 -21.26
C THR A 237 34.90 -24.43 -22.13
N THR A 238 34.96 -23.24 -21.50
CA THR A 238 35.24 -21.85 -22.01
C THR A 238 34.18 -21.05 -22.78
N PRO A 239 34.22 -19.67 -22.81
CA PRO A 239 34.99 -18.71 -22.00
C PRO A 239 34.13 -17.62 -21.28
N GLN A 240 34.79 -16.91 -20.36
CA GLN A 240 34.26 -16.12 -19.25
C GLN A 240 34.24 -14.60 -19.56
N GLY A 241 33.07 -13.97 -19.42
CA GLY A 241 32.88 -12.51 -19.44
C GLY A 241 32.82 -11.93 -18.01
N GLN A 242 33.51 -10.81 -17.80
CA GLN A 242 33.82 -10.15 -16.51
C GLN A 242 32.61 -9.53 -15.77
N LEU A 243 31.63 -10.32 -15.35
CA LEU A 243 30.66 -9.92 -14.30
C LEU A 243 30.19 -11.10 -13.43
N GLY A 244 30.99 -12.17 -13.39
CA GLY A 244 30.71 -13.38 -12.63
C GLY A 244 31.32 -13.38 -11.22
N ASN A 245 31.51 -12.22 -10.58
CA ASN A 245 32.03 -12.19 -9.21
C ASN A 245 30.89 -12.05 -8.21
N ARG A 246 30.79 -13.06 -7.35
CA ARG A 246 29.76 -13.27 -6.32
C ARG A 246 29.81 -12.15 -5.29
N GLN A 247 29.11 -11.05 -5.52
CA GLN A 247 29.05 -9.93 -4.57
C GLN A 247 28.25 -10.36 -3.33
N GLN A 248 28.83 -10.16 -2.15
CA GLN A 248 28.13 -10.43 -0.89
C GLN A 248 27.02 -9.37 -0.70
N PRO A 249 25.88 -9.71 -0.04
CA PRO A 249 24.81 -8.75 0.24
C PRO A 249 25.29 -7.43 0.85
N HIS A 250 26.33 -7.49 1.70
CA HIS A 250 26.93 -6.31 2.32
C HIS A 250 27.64 -5.38 1.31
N ASP A 251 28.24 -5.93 0.26
CA ASP A 251 28.90 -5.14 -0.79
C ASP A 251 27.86 -4.41 -1.67
N ILE A 252 26.72 -5.08 -1.91
CA ILE A 252 25.60 -4.51 -2.66
C ILE A 252 24.98 -3.34 -1.88
N ILE A 253 24.77 -3.51 -0.58
CA ILE A 253 24.26 -2.45 0.30
C ILE A 253 25.22 -1.25 0.31
N ARG A 254 26.54 -1.49 0.45
CA ARG A 254 27.54 -0.42 0.39
C ARG A 254 27.49 0.32 -0.95
N ALA A 255 27.31 -0.39 -2.06
CA ALA A 255 27.21 0.21 -3.39
C ALA A 255 25.93 1.06 -3.56
N MET A 256 24.79 0.63 -2.98
CA MET A 256 23.56 1.43 -2.95
C MET A 256 23.73 2.72 -2.14
N VAL A 257 24.43 2.67 -1.01
CA VAL A 257 24.73 3.86 -0.19
C VAL A 257 25.61 4.85 -0.96
N SER A 258 26.72 4.37 -1.55
CA SER A 258 27.59 5.23 -2.36
C SER A 258 26.88 5.81 -3.59
N LEU A 259 25.93 5.09 -4.19
CA LEU A 259 25.12 5.62 -5.29
C LEU A 259 24.22 6.78 -4.82
N SER A 260 23.63 6.66 -3.63
CA SER A 260 22.82 7.73 -3.02
C SER A 260 23.67 8.97 -2.73
N GLU A 261 24.87 8.79 -2.18
CA GLU A 261 25.80 9.92 -1.95
C GLU A 261 26.23 10.59 -3.26
N GLN A 262 26.48 9.82 -4.32
CA GLN A 262 26.81 10.37 -5.64
C GLN A 262 25.66 11.17 -6.25
N HIS A 263 24.42 10.73 -6.02
CA HIS A 263 23.21 11.44 -6.44
C HIS A 263 23.05 12.77 -5.69
N GLU A 264 23.24 12.78 -4.37
CA GLU A 264 23.20 14.01 -3.57
C GLU A 264 24.26 15.03 -3.99
N LEU A 265 25.42 14.55 -4.46
CA LEU A 265 26.49 15.40 -5.00
C LEU A 265 26.23 15.85 -6.46
N GLY A 266 25.12 15.45 -7.08
CA GLY A 266 24.78 15.77 -8.47
C GLY A 266 25.66 15.10 -9.52
N ASN A 267 26.38 14.04 -9.14
CA ASN A 267 27.29 13.31 -10.05
C ASN A 267 26.55 12.25 -10.89
N VAL A 268 25.31 11.92 -10.54
CA VAL A 268 24.49 10.86 -11.14
C VAL A 268 23.07 11.37 -11.28
N THR A 269 22.40 11.09 -12.40
CA THR A 269 21.02 11.54 -12.64
C THR A 269 19.99 10.65 -11.94
N ASP A 270 18.77 11.15 -11.75
CA ASP A 270 17.65 10.38 -11.16
C ASP A 270 17.41 9.06 -11.89
N GLU A 271 17.46 9.06 -13.23
CA GLU A 271 17.25 7.86 -14.04
C GLU A 271 18.33 6.80 -13.81
N GLU A 272 19.58 7.24 -13.66
CA GLU A 272 20.71 6.35 -13.41
C GLU A 272 20.67 5.77 -11.99
N VAL A 273 20.22 6.55 -11.00
CA VAL A 273 19.97 6.05 -9.64
C VAL A 273 18.87 4.99 -9.65
N VAL A 274 17.76 5.23 -10.35
CA VAL A 274 16.66 4.27 -10.46
C VAL A 274 17.12 2.97 -11.15
N ALA A 275 17.89 3.08 -12.24
CA ALA A 275 18.40 1.93 -12.97
C ALA A 275 19.35 1.08 -12.10
N ARG A 276 20.36 1.70 -11.48
CA ARG A 276 21.34 0.98 -10.66
C ARG A 276 20.72 0.41 -9.37
N ASN A 277 19.78 1.14 -8.74
CA ASN A 277 19.06 0.60 -7.58
C ASN A 277 18.21 -0.62 -7.96
N ARG A 278 17.62 -0.65 -9.16
CA ARG A 278 16.93 -1.85 -9.66
C ARG A 278 17.88 -3.04 -9.77
N ASP A 279 19.09 -2.83 -10.29
CA ASP A 279 20.10 -3.87 -10.43
C ASP A 279 20.59 -4.38 -9.07
N TYR A 280 20.81 -3.48 -8.10
CA TYR A 280 21.19 -3.85 -6.73
C TYR A 280 20.09 -4.62 -6.00
N LEU A 281 18.82 -4.24 -6.17
CA LEU A 281 17.70 -4.99 -5.62
C LEU A 281 17.59 -6.39 -6.23
N ALA A 282 17.79 -6.52 -7.54
CA ALA A 282 17.83 -7.83 -8.21
C ALA A 282 19.00 -8.68 -7.69
N ALA A 283 20.17 -8.08 -7.47
CA ALA A 283 21.34 -8.77 -6.91
C ALA A 283 21.12 -9.23 -5.45
N LEU A 284 20.45 -8.41 -4.62
CA LEU A 284 20.08 -8.78 -3.25
C LEU A 284 19.06 -9.92 -3.22
N GLN A 285 18.07 -9.90 -4.13
CA GLN A 285 17.12 -11.00 -4.29
C GLN A 285 17.84 -12.29 -4.71
N ALA A 286 18.75 -12.21 -5.68
CA ALA A 286 19.54 -13.36 -6.14
C ALA A 286 20.45 -13.93 -5.03
N ALA A 287 21.07 -13.07 -4.21
CA ALA A 287 21.90 -13.48 -3.09
C ALA A 287 21.07 -14.13 -1.96
N SER A 288 19.82 -13.72 -1.79
CA SER A 288 18.90 -14.26 -0.78
C SER A 288 18.34 -15.65 -1.16
N SER A 289 18.19 -15.91 -2.46
CA SER A 289 17.71 -17.20 -2.99
C SER A 289 18.71 -18.36 -2.85
N LEU A 290 19.94 -18.12 -2.40
CA LEU A 290 21.01 -19.11 -2.31
C LEU A 290 21.02 -19.96 -1.03
N SER A 291 20.05 -19.78 -0.12
CA SER A 291 20.02 -20.49 1.16
C SER A 291 19.22 -21.81 1.19
N GLY A 292 18.96 -22.46 0.04
CA GLY A 292 18.57 -23.89 0.04
C GLY A 292 17.65 -24.39 -1.08
N ARG A 293 18.15 -24.50 -2.32
CA ARG A 293 17.82 -25.53 -3.33
C ARG A 293 18.65 -25.29 -4.60
N PRO A 294 18.97 -26.31 -5.42
CA PRO A 294 19.85 -26.12 -6.55
C PRO A 294 19.13 -25.32 -7.64
N ALA A 295 19.81 -24.33 -8.19
CA ALA A 295 19.42 -23.69 -9.44
C ALA A 295 19.44 -24.74 -10.57
N PRO A 296 18.46 -24.75 -11.49
CA PRO A 296 18.65 -25.45 -12.74
C PRO A 296 19.71 -24.68 -13.54
N THR A 297 20.76 -25.40 -13.91
CA THR A 297 21.89 -24.93 -14.70
C THR A 297 21.41 -24.30 -16.00
N LEU A 298 21.86 -23.05 -16.21
CA LEU A 298 21.97 -22.30 -17.46
C LEU A 298 21.49 -23.03 -18.73
N LEU A 299 20.24 -22.81 -19.10
CA LEU A 299 19.90 -22.62 -20.51
C LEU A 299 20.04 -21.13 -20.80
N THR A 300 21.06 -20.76 -21.55
CA THR A 300 21.07 -19.55 -22.36
C THR A 300 19.81 -19.56 -23.23
N SER A 301 18.80 -18.78 -22.84
CA SER A 301 17.71 -18.37 -23.72
C SER A 301 17.31 -16.94 -23.39
N PRO A 302 16.98 -16.15 -24.42
CA PRO A 302 16.65 -14.74 -24.28
C PRO A 302 15.31 -14.63 -23.56
N TRP A 303 15.27 -13.99 -22.39
CA TRP A 303 13.98 -13.72 -21.75
C TRP A 303 13.23 -12.66 -22.57
N PRO A 304 12.00 -12.95 -23.04
CA PRO A 304 11.13 -11.93 -23.58
C PRO A 304 10.59 -11.09 -22.42
N ALA A 305 10.25 -9.84 -22.73
CA ALA A 305 9.50 -8.97 -21.83
C ALA A 305 8.33 -9.74 -21.21
N THR A 306 8.30 -9.86 -19.88
CA THR A 306 7.15 -10.39 -19.17
C THR A 306 5.98 -9.46 -19.50
N PRO A 307 4.88 -9.97 -20.09
CA PRO A 307 3.74 -9.11 -20.39
C PRO A 307 3.24 -8.51 -19.07
N PRO A 308 2.99 -7.19 -19.02
CA PRO A 308 2.50 -6.55 -17.81
C PRO A 308 1.21 -7.22 -17.35
N ILE A 309 1.06 -7.41 -16.04
CA ILE A 309 -0.17 -7.92 -15.43
C ILE A 309 -1.31 -7.00 -15.88
N LEU A 310 -2.33 -7.58 -16.51
CA LEU A 310 -3.45 -6.79 -17.02
C LEU A 310 -4.28 -6.26 -15.86
N PRO A 311 -4.89 -5.07 -15.96
CA PRO A 311 -5.82 -4.57 -14.94
C PRO A 311 -6.95 -5.57 -14.63
N THR A 312 -7.39 -6.34 -15.63
CA THR A 312 -8.39 -7.40 -15.48
C THR A 312 -7.92 -8.56 -14.60
N ASP A 313 -6.62 -8.84 -14.52
CA ASP A 313 -6.06 -9.87 -13.64
C ASP A 313 -6.10 -9.43 -12.17
N ARG A 314 -5.89 -8.12 -11.92
CA ARG A 314 -5.88 -7.54 -10.56
C ARG A 314 -7.27 -7.20 -10.03
N PHE A 315 -8.16 -6.70 -10.88
CA PHE A 315 -9.44 -6.14 -10.47
C PHE A 315 -10.66 -6.95 -10.94
N GLY A 316 -10.47 -7.90 -11.86
CA GLY A 316 -11.58 -8.62 -12.50
C GLY A 316 -12.35 -7.78 -13.52
N SER A 317 -13.49 -8.28 -13.97
CA SER A 317 -14.24 -7.73 -15.11
C SER A 317 -15.25 -6.62 -14.75
N GLY A 318 -15.34 -6.20 -13.49
CA GLY A 318 -16.30 -5.18 -13.06
C GLY A 318 -16.51 -5.10 -11.55
N PRO A 319 -17.44 -4.23 -11.10
CA PRO A 319 -17.69 -4.02 -9.68
C PRO A 319 -18.32 -5.25 -9.01
N TRP A 320 -17.96 -5.44 -7.75
CA TRP A 320 -18.55 -6.41 -6.83
C TRP A 320 -19.72 -5.78 -6.07
N PRO A 321 -20.72 -6.57 -5.63
CA PRO A 321 -21.79 -6.03 -4.80
C PRO A 321 -21.22 -5.55 -3.45
N PRO A 322 -21.78 -4.50 -2.83
CA PRO A 322 -21.22 -3.88 -1.61
C PRO A 322 -21.09 -4.83 -0.43
N THR A 323 -21.89 -5.90 -0.41
CA THR A 323 -21.96 -6.88 0.67
C THR A 323 -20.97 -8.04 0.50
N ALA A 324 -20.26 -8.13 -0.62
CA ALA A 324 -19.34 -9.24 -0.91
C ALA A 324 -17.88 -8.80 -0.89
N GLN A 325 -17.02 -9.69 -0.40
CA GLN A 325 -15.58 -9.48 -0.49
C GLN A 325 -15.10 -9.73 -1.94
N PRO A 326 -14.40 -8.78 -2.58
CA PRO A 326 -13.91 -8.95 -3.94
C PRO A 326 -12.91 -10.11 -4.07
N ARG A 327 -13.14 -11.02 -5.03
CA ARG A 327 -12.24 -12.14 -5.34
C ARG A 327 -11.67 -11.99 -6.74
N SER A 328 -10.60 -11.20 -6.89
CA SER A 328 -9.91 -11.04 -8.18
C SER A 328 -9.32 -12.36 -8.69
N PRO A 329 -9.04 -12.49 -10.01
CA PRO A 329 -8.42 -13.69 -10.57
C PRO A 329 -7.13 -14.09 -9.85
N ILE A 330 -6.28 -13.11 -9.52
CA ILE A 330 -5.04 -13.33 -8.75
C ILE A 330 -5.34 -13.81 -7.32
N ASN A 331 -6.38 -13.30 -6.65
CA ASN A 331 -6.75 -13.76 -5.32
C ASN A 331 -7.26 -15.21 -5.34
N VAL A 332 -8.01 -15.60 -6.39
CA VAL A 332 -8.45 -16.99 -6.58
C VAL A 332 -7.23 -17.91 -6.76
N PHE A 333 -6.28 -17.51 -7.60
CA PHE A 333 -5.03 -18.26 -7.78
C PHE A 333 -4.20 -18.36 -6.50
N HIS A 334 -4.03 -17.26 -5.77
CA HIS A 334 -3.34 -17.22 -4.47
C HIS A 334 -3.94 -18.25 -3.50
N ASN A 335 -5.26 -18.28 -3.38
CA ASN A 335 -5.96 -19.17 -2.47
C ASN A 335 -5.82 -20.64 -2.87
N ASP A 336 -5.91 -20.95 -4.16
CA ASP A 336 -5.83 -22.33 -4.67
C ASP A 336 -4.41 -22.92 -4.56
N MET A 337 -3.39 -22.09 -4.77
CA MET A 337 -2.00 -22.53 -4.74
C MET A 337 -1.36 -22.41 -3.35
N HIS A 338 -2.10 -21.92 -2.36
CA HIS A 338 -1.61 -21.65 -1.00
C HIS A 338 -0.30 -20.84 -0.97
N LEU A 339 -0.14 -19.93 -1.94
CA LEU A 339 1.03 -19.06 -2.03
C LEU A 339 0.88 -17.90 -1.05
N SER A 340 1.96 -17.45 -0.43
CA SER A 340 1.95 -16.26 0.43
C SER A 340 2.66 -15.10 -0.24
N GLY A 341 2.00 -13.93 -0.30
CA GLY A 341 2.66 -12.64 -0.56
C GLY A 341 3.49 -12.57 -1.85
N TYR A 342 4.81 -12.63 -1.69
CA TYR A 342 5.80 -12.36 -2.76
C TYR A 342 5.83 -13.42 -3.88
N ASP A 343 5.34 -14.63 -3.64
CA ASP A 343 5.35 -15.72 -4.64
C ASP A 343 4.16 -15.68 -5.60
N VAL A 344 3.17 -14.82 -5.33
CA VAL A 344 1.93 -14.75 -6.10
C VAL A 344 2.15 -14.18 -7.49
N GLU A 345 2.90 -13.08 -7.63
CA GLU A 345 3.12 -12.44 -8.94
C GLU A 345 4.03 -13.26 -9.86
N PRO A 346 5.15 -13.86 -9.38
CA PRO A 346 5.92 -14.80 -10.20
C PRO A 346 5.11 -16.03 -10.59
N GLY A 347 4.33 -16.60 -9.64
CA GLY A 347 3.47 -17.74 -9.90
C GLY A 347 2.37 -17.46 -10.92
N TRP A 348 1.73 -16.29 -10.84
CA TRP A 348 0.71 -15.85 -11.78
C TRP A 348 1.28 -15.61 -13.18
N SER A 349 2.43 -14.93 -13.25
CA SER A 349 3.13 -14.66 -14.51
C SER A 349 3.61 -15.93 -15.23
N ALA A 350 3.86 -17.00 -14.49
CA ALA A 350 4.26 -18.30 -15.03
C ALA A 350 3.10 -19.12 -15.62
N LEU A 351 1.83 -18.72 -15.37
CA LEU A 351 0.67 -19.37 -15.97
C LEU A 351 0.57 -19.05 -17.48
N SER A 352 0.10 -20.02 -18.27
CA SER A 352 -0.31 -19.75 -19.64
C SER A 352 -1.53 -18.82 -19.67
N GLU A 353 -1.77 -18.11 -20.78
CA GLU A 353 -2.97 -17.27 -20.90
C GLU A 353 -4.27 -18.08 -20.77
N ASP A 354 -4.30 -19.34 -21.23
CA ASP A 354 -5.46 -20.22 -21.04
C ASP A 354 -5.71 -20.52 -19.55
N GLN A 355 -4.64 -20.68 -18.76
CA GLN A 355 -4.75 -20.88 -17.31
C GLN A 355 -5.21 -19.60 -16.61
N LYS A 356 -4.67 -18.44 -16.99
CA LYS A 356 -5.11 -17.14 -16.46
C LYS A 356 -6.57 -16.88 -16.81
N GLU A 357 -7.00 -17.20 -18.02
CA GLU A 357 -8.39 -17.08 -18.46
C GLU A 357 -9.32 -17.98 -17.65
N ALA A 358 -8.90 -19.19 -17.28
CA ALA A 358 -9.67 -20.05 -16.38
C ALA A 358 -9.87 -19.40 -14.99
N TYR A 359 -8.85 -18.72 -14.45
CA TYR A 359 -8.99 -17.96 -13.20
C TYR A 359 -9.85 -16.71 -13.36
N ARG A 360 -9.77 -16.01 -14.50
CA ARG A 360 -10.66 -14.88 -14.83
C ARG A 360 -12.12 -15.33 -14.90
N ALA A 361 -12.39 -16.42 -15.60
CA ALA A 361 -13.72 -17.01 -15.70
C ALA A 361 -14.27 -17.40 -14.32
N ARG A 362 -13.45 -18.01 -13.45
CA ARG A 362 -13.87 -18.36 -12.08
C ARG A 362 -14.15 -17.15 -11.20
N SER A 363 -13.30 -16.12 -11.27
CA SER A 363 -13.52 -14.85 -10.58
C SER A 363 -14.84 -14.21 -11.03
N GLU A 364 -15.13 -14.24 -12.32
CA GLU A 364 -16.39 -13.75 -12.89
C GLU A 364 -17.61 -14.58 -12.44
N THR A 365 -17.49 -15.90 -12.34
CA THR A 365 -18.54 -16.76 -11.78
C THR A 365 -18.84 -16.37 -10.33
N PHE A 366 -17.81 -16.24 -9.48
CA PHE A 366 -18.00 -15.78 -8.10
C PHE A 366 -18.64 -14.40 -8.01
N ARG A 367 -18.29 -13.49 -8.92
CA ARG A 367 -18.88 -12.15 -8.98
C ARG A 367 -20.37 -12.21 -9.33
N ARG A 368 -20.76 -13.05 -10.29
CA ARG A 368 -22.18 -13.24 -10.67
C ARG A 368 -22.99 -13.91 -9.56
N GLU A 369 -22.42 -14.91 -8.90
CA GLU A 369 -23.04 -15.57 -7.74
C GLU A 369 -23.27 -14.57 -6.61
N ALA A 370 -22.26 -13.74 -6.29
CA ALA A 370 -22.38 -12.71 -5.26
C ALA A 370 -23.46 -11.67 -5.60
N TRP A 371 -23.58 -11.24 -6.86
CA TRP A 371 -24.66 -10.35 -7.30
C TRP A 371 -26.03 -11.01 -7.17
N ALA A 372 -26.17 -12.27 -7.57
CA ALA A 372 -27.41 -13.02 -7.44
C ALA A 372 -27.83 -13.23 -5.97
N GLU A 373 -26.86 -13.38 -5.06
CA GLU A 373 -27.12 -13.41 -3.61
C GLU A 373 -27.53 -12.05 -3.05
N HIS A 374 -26.85 -10.98 -3.48
CA HIS A 374 -27.18 -9.62 -3.08
C HIS A 374 -28.61 -9.24 -3.52
N GLU A 375 -29.00 -9.55 -4.75
CA GLU A 375 -30.34 -9.32 -5.27
C GLU A 375 -31.40 -10.14 -4.52
N ARG A 376 -31.10 -11.41 -4.17
CA ARG A 376 -31.97 -12.22 -3.32
C ARG A 376 -32.16 -11.62 -1.93
N ALA A 377 -31.09 -11.16 -1.29
CA ALA A 377 -31.16 -10.53 0.03
C ALA A 377 -32.01 -9.25 0.03
N LEU A 378 -31.92 -8.46 -1.06
CA LEU A 378 -32.77 -7.27 -1.26
C LEU A 378 -34.25 -7.65 -1.45
N ALA A 379 -34.53 -8.69 -2.23
CA ALA A 379 -35.89 -9.17 -2.47
C ALA A 379 -36.56 -9.74 -1.20
N ASP A 380 -35.80 -10.41 -0.35
CA ASP A 380 -36.28 -11.03 0.89
C ASP A 380 -36.42 -10.03 2.05
N GLY A 381 -36.16 -8.74 1.83
CA GLY A 381 -36.21 -7.70 2.88
C GLY A 381 -35.22 -7.91 4.03
N THR A 382 -34.23 -8.80 3.83
CA THR A 382 -33.19 -9.06 4.82
C THR A 382 -32.15 -7.97 4.69
N SER A 383 -32.25 -6.95 5.54
CA SER A 383 -31.23 -5.89 5.59
C SER A 383 -29.85 -6.53 5.82
N PRO A 384 -28.86 -6.34 4.93
CA PRO A 384 -27.54 -6.91 5.08
C PRO A 384 -26.72 -6.27 6.22
N PHE A 385 -27.28 -5.29 6.93
CA PHE A 385 -26.69 -4.61 8.09
C PHE A 385 -27.25 -5.15 9.42
N VAL A 386 -27.18 -6.45 9.65
CA VAL A 386 -27.38 -6.99 11.02
C VAL A 386 -26.03 -7.04 11.72
N PHE A 387 -25.72 -5.99 12.48
CA PHE A 387 -24.61 -6.04 13.44
C PHE A 387 -24.95 -7.03 14.57
N PRO A 388 -24.04 -7.92 14.99
CA PRO A 388 -24.28 -8.76 16.15
C PRO A 388 -24.30 -7.89 17.41
N SER A 389 -25.47 -7.77 18.03
CA SER A 389 -25.65 -7.17 19.34
C SER A 389 -24.79 -7.93 20.36
N ARG A 390 -23.78 -7.26 20.93
CA ARG A 390 -23.09 -7.74 22.13
C ARG A 390 -24.11 -7.84 23.26
N GLN A 391 -24.41 -9.06 23.70
CA GLN A 391 -25.05 -9.27 24.99
C GLN A 391 -24.00 -8.97 26.08
N THR A 392 -24.34 -8.02 26.94
CA THR A 392 -23.70 -7.75 28.24
C THR A 392 -23.98 -8.86 29.23
#